data_AF-Q0FJQ3-F1
#
_entry.id   AF-Q0FJQ3-F1
#
_cell.length_a   1.000
_cell.length_b   1.000
_cell.length_c   1.000
_cell.angle_alpha   90.00
_cell.angle_beta   90.00
_cell.angle_gamma   90.00
#
_symmetry.space_group_name_H-M   'P 1'
#
loop_
_entity.id
_entity.type
_entity.pdbx_description
1 polymer ?
#
loop_
_entity_poly.entity_id
_entity_poly.type
_entity_poly.pdbx_seq_one_letter_code
_entity_poly.pdbx_strand_id
1 'polypeptide(L)'
;DFYAPMLNPAQTRSRHCWRQMMAQDYMHPVFHISYLHALGRRTRRSYLWIMLIQLIAFLGKIAVHPTPVSSFDEALHRADVGGIPGEAIFAGGALYMTSFCALAIYSALEDRRSLRKHNLALPDAVY
;
A
#
# COMPACT_ATOMS: atom_id res chain seq x y z
N ASP A 1 20.46 -20.48 3.59
CA ASP A 1 20.69 -21.50 2.54
C ASP A 1 20.06 -22.88 2.84
N PHE A 2 18.74 -22.96 3.03
CA PHE A 2 18.06 -24.23 3.35
C PHE A 2 17.32 -24.85 2.15
N TYR A 3 16.77 -24.01 1.25
CA TYR A 3 15.93 -24.46 0.13
C TYR A 3 16.72 -24.90 -1.12
N ALA A 4 17.94 -24.41 -1.31
CA ALA A 4 18.79 -24.70 -2.47
C ALA A 4 19.04 -26.21 -2.72
N PRO A 5 19.35 -27.04 -1.71
CA PRO A 5 19.57 -28.48 -1.94
C PRO A 5 18.29 -29.28 -2.21
N MET A 6 17.10 -28.79 -1.83
CA MET A 6 15.82 -29.46 -2.11
C MET A 6 15.39 -29.38 -3.59
N LEU A 7 15.94 -28.42 -4.34
CA LEU A 7 15.65 -28.24 -5.77
C LEU A 7 16.62 -29.01 -6.68
N ASN A 8 17.64 -29.67 -6.09
CA ASN A 8 18.75 -30.29 -6.80
C ASN A 8 18.24 -31.41 -7.75
N PRO A 9 18.49 -31.33 -9.07
CA PRO A 9 17.82 -32.14 -10.10
C PRO A 9 18.25 -33.61 -10.20
N ALA A 10 18.89 -34.19 -9.18
CA ALA A 10 19.45 -35.54 -9.25
C ALA A 10 18.40 -36.67 -9.32
N GLN A 11 17.09 -36.39 -9.19
CA GLN A 11 16.05 -37.44 -9.16
C GLN A 11 14.96 -37.39 -10.23
N THR A 12 14.89 -36.37 -11.10
CA THR A 12 13.83 -36.35 -12.13
C THR A 12 14.35 -35.88 -13.48
N ARG A 13 14.53 -36.85 -14.37
CA ARG A 13 14.82 -36.70 -15.80
C ARG A 13 13.57 -36.18 -16.53
N SER A 14 13.24 -34.89 -16.41
CA SER A 14 12.37 -34.18 -17.37
C SER A 14 12.36 -32.66 -17.15
N ARG A 15 12.72 -31.92 -18.22
CA ARG A 15 12.59 -30.45 -18.45
C ARG A 15 13.26 -29.51 -17.41
N HIS A 16 14.59 -29.37 -17.56
CA HIS A 16 15.51 -28.71 -16.62
C HIS A 16 15.61 -27.17 -16.66
N CYS A 17 15.02 -26.46 -17.63
CA CYS A 17 15.35 -25.04 -17.81
C CYS A 17 14.79 -24.12 -16.71
N TRP A 18 13.52 -24.27 -16.33
CA TRP A 18 12.87 -23.35 -15.38
C TRP A 18 13.29 -23.60 -13.91
N ARG A 19 13.59 -24.85 -13.53
CA ARG A 19 14.05 -25.18 -12.16
C ARG A 19 15.45 -24.65 -11.87
N GLN A 20 16.35 -24.71 -12.85
CA GLN A 20 17.69 -24.13 -12.71
C GLN A 20 17.63 -22.59 -12.64
N MET A 21 16.76 -21.98 -13.44
CA MET A 21 16.54 -20.53 -13.41
C MET A 21 16.01 -20.07 -12.04
N MET A 22 15.00 -20.76 -11.48
CA MET A 22 14.49 -20.49 -10.13
C MET A 22 15.58 -20.69 -9.06
N ALA A 23 16.36 -21.77 -9.12
CA ALA A 23 17.42 -22.02 -8.14
C ALA A 23 18.52 -20.95 -8.17
N GLN A 24 18.85 -20.40 -9.35
CA GLN A 24 19.77 -19.27 -9.50
C GLN A 24 19.18 -17.97 -8.93
N ASP A 25 17.90 -17.69 -9.17
CA ASP A 25 17.22 -16.51 -8.60
C ASP A 25 17.17 -16.57 -7.07
N TYR A 26 17.08 -17.76 -6.47
CA TYR A 26 17.16 -17.94 -5.01
C TYR A 26 18.57 -17.72 -4.44
N MET A 27 19.63 -17.98 -5.23
CA MET A 27 21.02 -17.77 -4.80
C MET A 27 21.45 -16.30 -4.92
N HIS A 28 20.80 -15.54 -5.83
CA HIS A 28 21.03 -14.11 -6.03
C HIS A 28 19.69 -13.35 -6.04
N PRO A 29 19.12 -13.01 -4.87
CA PRO A 29 17.86 -12.28 -4.82
C PRO A 29 18.03 -10.86 -5.37
N VAL A 30 17.64 -10.67 -6.64
CA VAL A 30 17.63 -9.34 -7.28
C VAL A 30 16.24 -8.75 -7.13
N PHE A 31 16.11 -7.68 -6.33
CA PHE A 31 14.84 -6.96 -6.21
C PHE A 31 14.57 -6.16 -7.50
N HIS A 32 13.80 -6.73 -8.43
CA HIS A 32 13.41 -6.07 -9.69
C HIS A 32 12.40 -4.92 -9.52
N ILE A 33 11.91 -4.70 -8.29
CA ILE A 33 10.95 -3.64 -7.96
C ILE A 33 11.58 -2.62 -7.03
N SER A 34 11.33 -1.33 -7.31
CA SER A 34 11.70 -0.26 -6.38
C SER A 34 10.96 -0.41 -5.05
N TYR A 35 11.63 -0.08 -3.96
CA TYR A 35 11.07 -0.11 -2.60
C TYR A 35 9.76 0.70 -2.51
N LEU A 36 9.70 1.87 -3.16
CA LEU A 36 8.49 2.71 -3.19
C LEU A 36 7.32 2.02 -3.89
N HIS A 37 7.61 1.24 -4.94
CA HIS A 37 6.61 0.47 -5.67
C HIS A 37 6.10 -0.71 -4.83
N ALA A 38 6.99 -1.41 -4.13
CA ALA A 38 6.60 -2.48 -3.19
C ALA A 38 5.75 -1.94 -2.03
N LEU A 39 6.13 -0.80 -1.46
CA LEU A 39 5.41 -0.12 -0.38
C LEU A 39 4.00 0.29 -0.82
N GLY A 40 3.88 0.95 -1.98
CA GLY A 40 2.57 1.37 -2.50
C GLY A 40 1.62 0.20 -2.78
N ARG A 41 2.12 -0.95 -3.26
CA ARG A 41 1.29 -2.16 -3.45
C ARG A 41 0.73 -2.68 -2.13
N ARG A 42 1.52 -2.69 -1.07
CA ARG A 42 1.08 -3.11 0.27
C ARG A 42 0.09 -2.11 0.88
N THR A 43 0.38 -0.82 0.72
CA THR A 43 -0.51 0.25 1.18
C THR A 43 -1.89 0.14 0.54
N ARG A 44 -1.97 -0.09 -0.78
CA ARG A 44 -3.24 -0.22 -1.52
C ARG A 44 -4.10 -1.39 -1.02
N ARG A 45 -3.48 -2.54 -0.71
CA ARG A 45 -4.22 -3.76 -0.35
C ARG A 45 -4.64 -3.83 1.11
N SER A 46 -3.90 -3.20 2.03
CA SER A 46 -4.14 -3.40 3.47
C SER A 46 -4.20 -2.12 4.30
N TYR A 47 -3.31 -1.15 4.07
CA TYR A 47 -3.19 -0.02 4.98
C TYR A 47 -4.17 1.13 4.68
N LEU A 48 -4.57 1.32 3.42
CA LEU A 48 -5.55 2.36 3.07
C LEU A 48 -6.87 2.21 3.84
N TRP A 49 -7.37 0.99 3.99
CA TRP A 49 -8.62 0.73 4.70
C TRP A 49 -8.54 1.05 6.19
N ILE A 50 -7.44 0.65 6.84
CA ILE A 50 -7.21 0.95 8.26
C ILE A 50 -7.15 2.47 8.47
N MET A 51 -6.39 3.16 7.62
CA MET A 51 -6.27 4.61 7.67
C MET A 51 -7.59 5.34 7.40
N LEU A 52 -8.39 4.82 6.45
CA LEU A 52 -9.72 5.37 6.15
C LEU A 52 -10.66 5.24 7.35
N ILE A 53 -10.71 4.06 7.97
CA ILE A 53 -11.54 3.82 9.16
C ILE A 53 -11.07 4.71 10.31
N GLN A 54 -9.77 4.86 10.51
CA GLN A 54 -9.23 5.72 11.55
C GLN A 54 -9.56 7.20 11.31
N LEU A 55 -9.50 7.66 10.07
CA LEU A 55 -9.92 9.02 9.68
C LEU A 55 -11.41 9.23 9.94
N ILE A 56 -12.26 8.29 9.53
CA ILE A 56 -13.71 8.35 9.76
C ILE A 56 -14.01 8.34 11.26
N ALA A 57 -13.35 7.50 12.04
CA ALA A 57 -13.51 7.46 13.49
C ALA A 57 -13.09 8.77 14.16
N PHE A 58 -12.01 9.38 13.68
CA PHE A 58 -11.56 10.68 14.16
C PHE A 58 -12.57 11.80 13.85
N LEU A 59 -13.07 11.86 12.61
CA LEU A 59 -14.12 12.80 12.22
C LEU A 59 -15.42 12.56 13.00
N GLY A 60 -15.80 11.30 13.20
CA GLY A 60 -16.97 10.92 14.00
C GLY A 60 -16.84 11.36 15.46
N LYS A 61 -15.64 11.23 16.05
CA LYS A 61 -15.38 11.72 17.41
C LYS A 61 -15.62 13.22 17.52
N ILE A 62 -15.11 14.02 16.58
CA ILE A 62 -15.30 15.48 16.55
C ILE A 62 -16.77 15.82 16.33
N ALA A 63 -17.47 15.08 15.46
CA ALA A 63 -18.85 15.34 15.11
C ALA A 63 -19.85 15.04 16.26
N VAL A 64 -19.57 14.02 17.08
CA VAL A 64 -20.53 13.50 18.06
C VAL A 64 -20.32 14.03 19.49
N HIS A 65 -19.08 14.33 19.89
CA HIS A 65 -18.77 14.62 21.30
C HIS A 65 -18.28 16.08 21.49
N PRO A 66 -18.76 16.86 22.49
CA PRO A 66 -19.78 16.58 23.50
C PRO A 66 -21.23 16.94 23.11
N THR A 67 -21.44 17.74 22.06
CA THR A 67 -22.75 18.04 21.47
C THR A 67 -22.64 17.95 19.95
N PRO A 68 -23.70 17.50 19.24
CA PRO A 68 -23.67 17.40 17.77
C PRO A 68 -23.29 18.75 17.16
N VAL A 69 -22.27 18.75 16.30
CA VAL A 69 -21.80 19.97 15.66
C VAL A 69 -22.80 20.42 14.59
N SER A 70 -23.19 21.70 14.64
CA SER A 70 -24.18 22.29 13.72
C SER A 70 -23.56 22.83 12.43
N SER A 71 -22.24 23.12 12.43
CA SER A 71 -21.53 23.71 11.29
C SER A 71 -20.08 23.22 11.14
N PHE A 72 -19.53 23.30 9.92
CA PHE A 72 -18.15 22.87 9.64
C PHE A 72 -17.10 23.72 10.38
N ASP A 73 -17.39 25.02 10.54
CA ASP A 73 -16.54 25.97 11.27
C ASP A 73 -16.48 25.66 12.78
N GLU A 74 -17.62 25.26 13.36
CA GLU A 74 -17.69 24.79 14.74
C GLU A 74 -16.93 23.46 14.94
N ALA A 75 -16.83 22.61 13.90
CA ALA A 75 -16.02 21.39 13.94
C ALA A 75 -14.52 21.69 13.93
N LEU A 76 -14.11 22.68 13.14
CA LEU A 76 -12.72 23.15 13.08
C LEU A 76 -12.28 23.74 14.41
N HIS A 77 -13.11 24.59 15.03
CA HIS A 77 -12.80 25.17 16.32
C HIS A 77 -12.80 24.13 17.47
N ARG A 78 -13.65 23.09 17.38
CA ARG A 78 -13.67 21.97 18.34
C ARG A 78 -12.53 20.97 18.17
N ALA A 79 -11.89 20.96 17.01
CA ALA A 79 -10.74 20.12 16.76
C ALA A 79 -9.45 20.69 17.39
N ASP A 80 -9.51 21.85 18.06
CA ASP A 80 -8.38 22.37 18.83
C ASP A 80 -7.96 21.35 19.91
N VAL A 81 -6.73 20.84 19.81
CA VAL A 81 -6.15 19.92 20.80
C VAL A 81 -4.99 20.63 21.48
N GLY A 82 -5.24 21.13 22.70
CA GLY A 82 -4.25 21.89 23.46
C GLY A 82 -3.86 23.18 22.72
N GLY A 83 -2.56 23.35 22.42
CA GLY A 83 -2.03 24.52 21.71
C GLY A 83 -2.01 24.40 20.18
N ILE A 84 -2.60 23.35 19.61
CA ILE A 84 -2.61 23.11 18.16
C ILE A 84 -3.99 23.47 17.61
N PRO A 85 -4.09 24.39 16.63
CA PRO A 85 -5.37 24.75 16.03
C PRO A 85 -5.95 23.60 15.21
N GLY A 86 -7.27 23.43 15.25
CA GLY A 86 -7.99 22.37 14.56
C GLY A 86 -7.79 22.38 13.05
N GLU A 87 -7.62 23.57 12.46
CA GLU A 87 -7.20 23.76 11.06
C GLU A 87 -5.92 22.98 10.73
N ALA A 88 -4.91 23.04 11.62
CA ALA A 88 -3.66 22.32 11.42
C ALA A 88 -3.85 20.80 11.53
N ILE A 89 -4.79 20.34 12.37
CA ILE A 89 -5.10 18.92 12.52
C ILE A 89 -5.83 18.40 11.28
N PHE A 90 -6.81 19.14 10.75
CA PHE A 90 -7.49 18.81 9.51
C PHE A 90 -6.54 18.84 8.32
N ALA A 91 -5.70 19.88 8.21
CA ALA A 91 -4.66 19.97 7.18
C ALA A 91 -3.68 18.78 7.28
N GLY A 92 -3.25 18.42 8.49
CA GLY A 92 -2.40 17.25 8.73
C GLY A 92 -3.08 15.94 8.31
N GLY A 93 -4.34 15.75 8.67
CA GLY A 93 -5.14 14.58 8.26
C GLY A 93 -5.33 14.50 6.75
N ALA A 94 -5.58 15.64 6.09
CA ALA A 94 -5.70 15.72 4.64
C ALA A 94 -4.36 15.44 3.95
N LEU A 95 -3.26 16.02 4.42
CA LEU A 95 -1.90 15.74 3.91
C LEU A 95 -1.51 14.28 4.10
N TYR A 96 -1.81 13.72 5.26
CA TYR A 96 -1.61 12.31 5.55
C TYR A 96 -2.40 11.45 4.54
N MET A 97 -3.71 11.65 4.41
CA MET A 97 -4.51 10.80 3.54
C MET A 97 -4.16 10.97 2.05
N THR A 98 -3.91 12.20 1.60
CA THR A 98 -3.49 12.47 0.22
C THR A 98 -2.13 11.86 -0.11
N SER A 99 -1.17 11.86 0.81
CA SER A 99 0.15 11.23 0.62
C SER A 99 0.03 9.72 0.41
N PHE A 100 -0.79 9.04 1.23
CA PHE A 100 -0.98 7.59 1.10
C PHE A 100 -1.83 7.22 -0.12
N CYS A 101 -2.84 8.02 -0.46
CA CYS A 101 -3.58 7.88 -1.71
C CYS A 101 -2.67 8.08 -2.94
N ALA A 102 -1.80 9.08 -2.92
CA ALA A 102 -0.83 9.34 -3.98
C ALA A 102 0.15 8.16 -4.15
N LEU A 103 0.66 7.60 -3.05
CA LEU A 103 1.50 6.39 -3.08
C LEU A 103 0.74 5.17 -3.67
N ALA A 104 -0.53 5.00 -3.32
CA ALA A 104 -1.34 3.92 -3.85
C ALA A 104 -1.64 4.07 -5.35
N ILE A 105 -1.93 5.30 -5.80
CA ILE A 105 -2.14 5.62 -7.22
C ILE A 105 -0.84 5.46 -8.00
N TYR A 106 0.27 6.00 -7.49
CA TYR A 106 1.61 5.84 -8.07
C TYR A 106 1.93 4.35 -8.29
N SER A 107 1.69 3.52 -7.28
CA SER A 107 1.88 2.09 -7.40
C SER A 107 0.96 1.43 -8.42
N ALA A 108 -0.29 1.86 -8.55
CA ALA A 108 -1.21 1.35 -9.58
C ALA A 108 -0.77 1.74 -10.99
N LEU A 109 -0.24 2.95 -11.17
CA LEU A 109 0.29 3.42 -12.45
C LEU A 109 1.56 2.67 -12.84
N GLU A 110 2.45 2.40 -11.89
CA GLU A 110 3.69 1.66 -12.15
C GLU A 110 3.42 0.17 -12.46
N ASP A 111 2.45 -0.46 -11.79
CA ASP A 111 1.96 -1.81 -12.14
C ASP A 111 1.47 -1.83 -13.61
N ARG A 112 0.66 -0.84 -14.01
CA ARG A 112 0.16 -0.72 -15.39
C ARG A 112 1.29 -0.50 -16.41
N ARG A 113 2.31 0.28 -16.06
CA ARG A 113 3.50 0.50 -16.91
C ARG A 113 4.31 -0.79 -17.06
N SER A 114 4.50 -1.54 -15.99
CA SER A 114 5.20 -2.83 -16.00
C SER A 114 4.47 -3.84 -16.89
N LEU A 115 3.15 -3.92 -16.77
CA LEU A 115 2.32 -4.80 -17.61
C LEU A 115 2.44 -4.45 -19.11
N ARG A 116 2.40 -3.16 -19.46
CA ARG A 116 2.59 -2.69 -20.84
C ARG A 116 3.97 -3.03 -21.39
N LYS A 117 5.03 -2.87 -20.59
CA LYS A 117 6.40 -3.20 -21.02
C LYS A 117 6.60 -4.68 -21.34
N HIS A 118 5.94 -5.56 -20.60
CA HIS A 118 6.06 -7.01 -20.78
C HIS A 118 5.00 -7.62 -21.70
N ASN A 119 4.14 -6.79 -22.31
CA ASN A 119 3.07 -7.21 -23.22
C ASN A 119 2.18 -8.33 -22.64
N LEU A 120 2.02 -8.31 -21.31
CA LEU A 120 1.18 -9.27 -20.59
C LEU A 120 -0.28 -8.80 -20.70
N ALA A 121 -1.20 -9.75 -20.91
CA ALA A 121 -2.64 -9.45 -20.80
C ALA A 121 -2.91 -8.80 -19.44
N LEU A 122 -3.75 -7.76 -19.41
CA LEU A 122 -4.22 -7.16 -18.16
C LEU A 122 -4.71 -8.31 -17.28
N PRO A 123 -4.15 -8.50 -16.07
CA PRO A 123 -4.60 -9.60 -15.24
C PRO A 123 -6.09 -9.39 -15.01
N ASP A 124 -6.88 -10.34 -15.49
CA ASP A 124 -8.27 -10.64 -15.19
C ASP A 124 -8.37 -11.00 -13.70
N ALA A 125 -8.02 -10.02 -12.89
CA ALA A 125 -7.83 -10.12 -11.46
C ALA A 125 -9.03 -9.47 -10.77
N VAL A 126 -10.11 -10.25 -10.72
CA VAL A 126 -10.99 -10.24 -9.56
C VAL A 126 -10.13 -10.79 -8.39
N TYR A 127 -9.50 -9.90 -7.63
CA TYR A 127 -9.00 -10.18 -6.28
C TYR A 127 -9.77 -9.29 -5.30
#